data_AF-A0A401T945-F1
#
_entry.id   AF-A0A401T945-F1
#
_cell.length_a   1.000
_cell.length_b   1.000
_cell.length_c   1.000
_cell.angle_alpha   90.00
_cell.angle_beta   90.00
_cell.angle_gamma   90.00
#
_symmetry.space_group_name_H-M   'P 1'
#
loop_
_entity.id
_entity.type
_entity.pdbx_description
1 polymer ?
#
loop_
_entity_poly.entity_id
_entity_poly.type
_entity_poly.pdbx_seq_one_letter_code
_entity_poly.pdbx_strand_id
1 'polypeptide(L)'
;IVLFLFMLCAAIFLTLHVRVGLNQELSLPKGSYMLDYFAALNKYFEVGVPVYFVTTAGYNFSTVDGMNGVCSSVGCYNNSMTQKIQYATRFPQV
;
A
#
# COMPACT_ATOMS: atom_id res chain seq x y z
N ILE A 1 -32.27 19.48 -27.21
CA ILE A 1 -30.91 19.13 -27.70
C ILE A 1 -29.82 19.87 -26.92
N VAL A 2 -29.80 21.20 -26.91
CA VAL A 2 -28.77 21.99 -26.18
C VAL A 2 -28.68 21.64 -24.69
N LEU A 3 -29.81 21.55 -23.98
CA LEU A 3 -29.84 21.18 -22.57
C LEU A 3 -29.25 19.79 -22.30
N PHE A 4 -29.56 18.81 -23.15
CA PHE A 4 -29.03 17.45 -23.02
C PHE A 4 -27.52 17.37 -23.33
N LEU A 5 -27.04 18.11 -24.33
CA LEU A 5 -25.61 18.22 -24.62
C LEU A 5 -24.84 18.89 -23.49
N PHE A 6 -25.40 19.96 -22.91
CA PHE A 6 -24.81 20.62 -21.76
C PHE A 6 -24.74 19.69 -20.54
N MET A 7 -25.83 18.98 -20.21
CA MET A 7 -25.81 18.00 -19.12
C MET A 7 -24.86 16.84 -19.38
N LEU A 8 -24.74 16.38 -20.63
CA LEU A 8 -23.78 15.33 -21.00
C LEU A 8 -22.33 15.81 -20.77
N CYS A 9 -21.97 17.00 -21.25
CA CYS A 9 -20.64 17.56 -21.04
C CYS A 9 -20.36 17.80 -19.55
N ALA A 10 -21.34 18.28 -18.78
CA ALA A 10 -21.21 18.45 -17.34
C ALA A 10 -21.02 17.12 -16.61
N ALA A 11 -21.77 16.08 -16.99
CA ALA A 11 -21.61 14.74 -16.43
C ALA A 11 -20.23 14.15 -16.73
N ILE A 12 -19.72 14.31 -17.97
CA ILE A 12 -18.36 13.88 -18.35
C ILE A 12 -17.30 14.64 -17.55
N PHE A 13 -17.50 15.93 -17.28
CA PHE A 13 -16.58 16.69 -16.43
C PHE A 13 -16.61 16.21 -14.96
N LEU A 14 -17.79 15.90 -14.43
CA LEU A 14 -17.96 15.45 -13.05
C LEU A 14 -17.43 14.03 -12.83
N THR A 15 -17.46 13.16 -13.84
CA THR A 15 -16.91 11.79 -13.71
C THR A 15 -15.40 11.81 -13.48
N LEU A 16 -14.68 12.84 -13.96
CA LEU A 16 -13.25 13.03 -13.69
C LEU A 16 -12.94 13.29 -12.19
N HIS A 17 -13.94 13.65 -11.40
CA HIS A 17 -13.80 13.99 -9.98
C HIS A 17 -14.34 12.90 -9.04
N VAL A 18 -14.70 11.72 -9.58
CA VAL A 18 -15.19 10.60 -8.77
C VAL A 18 -14.05 10.05 -7.93
N ARG A 19 -14.24 10.04 -6.59
CA ARG A 19 -13.30 9.44 -5.67
C ARG A 19 -13.42 7.91 -5.72
N VAL A 20 -12.29 7.22 -5.82
CA VAL A 20 -12.23 5.75 -5.80
C VAL A 20 -11.91 5.29 -4.37
N GLY A 21 -12.65 4.30 -3.89
CA GLY A 21 -12.45 3.69 -2.58
C GLY A 21 -13.68 3.79 -1.67
N LEU A 22 -13.79 2.85 -0.74
CA LEU A 22 -14.82 2.85 0.29
C LEU A 22 -14.23 3.43 1.57
N ASN A 23 -14.89 4.43 2.15
CA ASN A 23 -14.49 4.92 3.47
C ASN A 23 -14.95 3.93 4.55
N GLN A 24 -13.99 3.36 5.28
CA GLN A 24 -14.23 2.36 6.30
C GLN A 24 -15.11 2.87 7.45
N GLU A 25 -14.94 4.13 7.87
CA GLU A 25 -15.76 4.74 8.93
C GLU A 25 -17.22 4.92 8.48
N LEU A 26 -17.45 5.27 7.21
CA LEU A 26 -18.80 5.44 6.66
C LEU A 26 -19.53 4.10 6.44
N SER A 27 -18.78 2.99 6.37
CA SER A 27 -19.34 1.65 6.22
C SER A 27 -19.94 1.08 7.52
N LEU A 28 -19.76 1.77 8.65
CA LEU A 28 -20.19 1.31 9.97
C LEU A 28 -21.48 2.00 10.44
N PRO A 29 -22.30 1.33 11.29
CA PRO A 29 -23.43 1.96 11.94
C PRO A 29 -23.03 3.14 12.82
N LYS A 30 -23.86 4.19 12.84
CA LYS A 30 -23.68 5.31 13.76
C LYS A 30 -23.72 4.81 15.21
N GLY A 31 -22.72 5.20 16.01
CA GLY A 31 -22.58 4.75 17.41
C GLY A 31 -21.93 3.38 17.58
N SER A 32 -21.36 2.79 16.52
CA SER A 32 -20.54 1.57 16.65
C SER A 32 -19.25 1.86 17.42
N TYR A 33 -18.88 0.97 18.35
CA TYR A 33 -17.60 1.02 19.06
C TYR A 33 -16.38 0.99 18.12
N MET A 34 -16.56 0.47 16.90
CA MET A 34 -15.49 0.44 15.90
C MET A 34 -15.12 1.84 15.39
N LEU A 35 -16.03 2.82 15.48
CA LEU A 35 -15.71 4.21 15.16
C LEU A 35 -14.68 4.77 16.15
N ASP A 36 -14.88 4.51 17.45
CA ASP A 36 -13.92 4.94 18.49
C ASP A 36 -12.59 4.20 18.36
N TYR A 37 -12.61 2.92 18.00
CA TYR A 37 -11.42 2.13 17.72
C TYR A 37 -10.60 2.72 16.55
N PHE A 38 -11.23 2.99 15.41
CA PHE A 38 -10.53 3.58 14.26
C PHE A 38 -10.04 5.00 14.54
N ALA A 39 -10.82 5.80 15.28
CA ALA A 39 -10.37 7.13 15.71
C ALA A 39 -9.13 7.07 16.59
N ALA A 40 -9.07 6.13 17.53
CA ALA A 40 -7.89 5.92 18.38
C ALA A 40 -6.69 5.41 17.56
N LEU A 41 -6.91 4.46 16.64
CA LEU A 41 -5.86 3.92 15.78
C LEU A 41 -5.26 5.02 14.89
N ASN A 42 -6.09 5.82 14.22
CA ASN A 42 -5.63 6.92 13.38
C ASN A 42 -4.89 8.03 14.15
N LYS A 43 -5.19 8.20 15.44
CA LYS A 43 -4.59 9.26 16.27
C LYS A 43 -3.28 8.84 16.94
N TYR A 44 -3.16 7.59 17.36
CA TYR A 44 -2.06 7.15 18.23
C TYR A 44 -1.16 6.08 17.62
N PHE A 45 -1.56 5.41 16.54
CA PHE A 45 -0.80 4.32 15.98
C PHE A 45 0.29 4.85 15.04
N GLU A 46 1.55 4.56 15.35
CA GLU A 46 2.73 5.14 14.66
C GLU A 46 3.23 4.32 13.47
N VAL A 47 2.69 3.11 13.26
CA VAL A 47 3.10 2.20 12.19
C VAL A 47 1.90 1.69 11.40
N GLY A 48 2.12 1.23 10.18
CA GLY A 48 1.07 0.60 9.37
C GLY A 48 0.87 -0.88 9.69
N VAL A 49 0.03 -1.53 8.89
CA VAL A 49 -0.08 -3.00 8.88
C VAL A 49 1.23 -3.65 8.38
N PRO A 50 1.61 -4.83 8.91
CA PRO A 50 2.80 -5.52 8.45
C PRO A 50 2.65 -6.05 7.02
N VAL A 51 3.75 -6.07 6.28
CA VAL A 51 3.84 -6.63 4.92
C VAL A 51 4.82 -7.79 4.92
N TYR A 52 4.44 -8.90 4.31
CA TYR A 52 5.26 -10.10 4.18
C TYR A 52 5.72 -10.28 2.74
N PHE A 53 7.04 -10.25 2.52
CA PHE A 53 7.62 -10.56 1.22
C PHE A 53 7.92 -12.05 1.14
N VAL A 54 7.05 -12.81 0.46
CA VAL A 54 7.11 -14.27 0.39
C VAL A 54 7.79 -14.72 -0.90
N THR A 55 8.77 -15.60 -0.78
CA THR A 55 9.40 -16.28 -1.92
C THR A 55 8.68 -17.59 -2.22
N THR A 56 8.30 -17.80 -3.48
CA THR A 56 7.70 -19.06 -3.95
C THR A 56 8.77 -20.11 -4.26
N ALA A 57 8.33 -21.35 -4.50
CA ALA A 57 9.22 -22.41 -4.95
C ALA A 57 9.89 -22.08 -6.30
N GLY A 58 11.11 -22.59 -6.50
CA GLY A 58 11.91 -22.37 -7.71
C GLY A 58 13.15 -21.48 -7.51
N TYR A 59 13.32 -20.88 -6.34
CA TYR A 59 14.55 -20.17 -5.97
C TYR A 59 15.54 -21.10 -5.27
N ASN A 60 16.79 -21.14 -5.72
CA ASN A 60 17.82 -22.02 -5.17
C ASN A 60 18.64 -21.32 -4.07
N PHE A 61 18.22 -21.49 -2.81
CA PHE A 61 18.90 -20.93 -1.65
C PHE A 61 20.22 -21.64 -1.27
N SER A 62 20.52 -22.81 -1.85
CA SER A 62 21.71 -23.59 -1.48
C SER A 62 22.97 -23.18 -2.24
N THR A 63 22.85 -22.30 -3.23
CA THR A 63 23.99 -21.77 -3.99
C THR A 63 24.50 -20.47 -3.39
N VAL A 64 25.79 -20.17 -3.58
CA VAL A 64 26.39 -18.89 -3.14
C VAL A 64 25.67 -17.70 -3.77
N ASP A 65 25.35 -17.79 -5.06
CA ASP A 65 24.58 -16.75 -5.76
C ASP A 65 23.17 -16.57 -5.20
N GLY A 66 22.49 -17.66 -4.86
CA GLY A 66 21.17 -17.62 -4.23
C GLY A 66 21.20 -17.04 -2.82
N MET A 67 22.21 -17.39 -2.01
CA MET A 67 22.41 -16.80 -0.69
C MET A 67 22.68 -15.29 -0.80
N ASN A 68 23.60 -14.89 -1.67
CA ASN A 68 23.99 -13.49 -1.90
C ASN A 68 22.84 -12.62 -2.44
N GLY A 69 21.89 -13.23 -3.15
CA GLY A 69 20.68 -12.56 -3.65
C GLY A 69 19.66 -12.20 -2.57
N VAL A 70 19.77 -12.78 -1.37
CA VAL A 70 18.79 -12.57 -0.28
C VAL A 70 19.41 -11.91 0.95
N CYS A 71 20.63 -12.28 1.31
CA CYS A 71 21.30 -11.80 2.53
C CYS A 71 21.74 -10.33 2.47
N SER A 72 22.02 -9.74 3.63
CA SER A 72 22.54 -8.36 3.78
C SER A 72 23.85 -8.28 4.57
N SER A 73 24.56 -9.40 4.69
CA SER A 73 25.88 -9.46 5.33
C SER A 73 26.99 -9.01 4.39
N VAL A 74 28.22 -8.97 4.92
CA VAL A 74 29.43 -8.71 4.13
C VAL A 74 29.57 -9.79 3.05
N GLY A 75 29.76 -9.37 1.80
CA GLY A 75 29.88 -10.26 0.64
C GLY A 75 28.58 -10.57 -0.10
N CYS A 76 27.42 -10.16 0.44
CA CYS A 76 26.13 -10.26 -0.24
C CYS A 76 26.00 -9.20 -1.35
N TYR A 77 25.05 -9.38 -2.27
CA TYR A 77 24.82 -8.41 -3.33
C TYR A 77 24.22 -7.10 -2.78
N ASN A 78 24.72 -5.97 -3.29
CA ASN A 78 24.20 -4.64 -2.93
C ASN A 78 22.71 -4.44 -3.28
N ASN A 79 22.17 -5.29 -4.16
CA ASN A 79 20.79 -5.27 -4.60
C ASN A 79 20.01 -6.52 -4.13
N SER A 80 20.48 -7.19 -3.07
CA SER A 80 19.78 -8.33 -2.48
C SER A 80 18.38 -7.94 -1.96
N MET A 81 17.53 -8.95 -1.74
CA MET A 81 16.16 -8.76 -1.28
C MET A 81 16.08 -7.89 -0.02
N THR A 82 16.82 -8.25 1.02
CA THR A 82 16.82 -7.53 2.30
C THR A 82 17.42 -6.12 2.17
N GLN A 83 18.45 -5.95 1.33
CA GLN A 83 19.05 -4.64 1.09
C GLN A 83 18.10 -3.69 0.35
N LYS A 84 17.33 -4.19 -0.62
CA LYS A 84 16.29 -3.39 -1.31
C LYS A 84 15.17 -2.96 -0.36
N ILE A 85 14.71 -3.87 0.51
CA ILE A 85 13.71 -3.55 1.53
C ILE A 85 14.26 -2.46 2.46
N GLN A 86 15.48 -2.63 2.96
CA GLN A 86 16.14 -1.65 3.83
C GLN A 86 16.41 -0.31 3.14
N TYR A 87 16.65 -0.31 1.83
CA TYR A 87 16.78 0.93 1.07
C TYR A 87 15.43 1.63 0.94
N ALA A 88 14.35 0.90 0.64
CA ALA A 88 12.99 1.45 0.54
C ALA A 88 12.50 2.03 1.88
N THR A 89 12.86 1.42 3.03
CA THR A 89 12.47 1.96 4.35
C THR A 89 13.06 3.34 4.67
N ARG A 90 14.13 3.76 3.97
CA ARG A 90 14.72 5.10 4.13
C ARG A 90 13.86 6.21 3.50
N PHE A 91 12.93 5.85 2.61
CA PHE A 91 12.03 6.79 1.94
C PHE A 91 10.57 6.39 2.17
N PRO A 92 10.02 6.54 3.39
CA PRO A 92 8.68 6.05 3.72
C PRO A 92 7.53 6.87 3.11
N GLN A 93 7.80 8.02 2.50
CA GLN A 93 6.80 8.97 2.00
C GLN A 93 6.76 9.11 0.46
N VAL A 94 7.63 8.39 -0.25
CA VAL A 94 7.71 8.44 -1.72
C VAL A 94 6.99 7.27 -2.38
#